data_AF-A0A2D7II08-F1
#
_entry.id   AF-A0A2D7II08-F1
#
_cell.length_a   1.000
_cell.length_b   1.000
_cell.length_c   1.000
_cell.angle_alpha   90.00
_cell.angle_beta   90.00
_cell.angle_gamma   90.00
#
_symmetry.space_group_name_H-M   'P 1'
#
loop_
_entity.id
_entity.type
_entity.pdbx_description
1 polymer ?
#
loop_
_entity_poly.entity_id
_entity_poly.type
_entity_poly.pdbx_seq_one_letter_code
_entity_poly.pdbx_strand_id
1 'polypeptide(L)'
;MLNSITNTKSSILLEWGCFALIEFLVSENEKIPKNFKNALDIGSFQGNHTKIMKNFGLEVDQIDKYVPSAEINDDFNSYNFSKKYDVVFCSHVIEHQRNVGFFLDKIFDILTNNGVLIITGPKHPAERFVEGHLHSTILPLFLQNLVFAGFDCKKGKILCLGGIENSFIVKKANNFDKKERQELCYSWTKKHLDRSIINLKHKTYIPNQTIFLENCEFLKLEIVKSTEDNNAINNFGLSLNFPKGYKYKDFLINFHIRSHFQILDSKKKILCKENSEYVEMKV
;
A
#
# COMPACT_ATOMS: atom_id res chain seq x y z
N MET A 1 6.35 33.31 -10.37
CA MET A 1 6.89 33.99 -9.17
C MET A 1 6.58 33.13 -7.96
N LEU A 2 7.55 32.35 -7.50
CA LEU A 2 7.46 31.61 -6.24
C LEU A 2 7.84 32.61 -5.14
N ASN A 3 6.84 33.21 -4.51
CA ASN A 3 7.08 34.00 -3.31
C ASN A 3 7.59 33.06 -2.21
N SER A 4 8.71 33.47 -1.63
CA SER A 4 9.31 32.92 -0.43
C SER A 4 8.29 32.86 0.70
N ILE A 5 7.77 31.65 0.98
CA ILE A 5 7.02 31.38 2.20
C ILE A 5 8.00 30.73 3.17
N THR A 6 8.67 31.55 3.99
CA THR A 6 9.29 31.11 5.23
C THR A 6 8.19 30.90 6.27
N ASN A 7 7.49 29.78 6.13
CA ASN A 7 6.82 29.11 7.24
C ASN A 7 7.27 27.66 7.09
N THR A 8 8.08 27.16 8.02
CA THR A 8 8.62 25.80 8.02
C THR A 8 7.45 24.82 8.18
N LYS A 9 6.74 24.54 7.08
CA LYS A 9 5.75 23.47 7.03
C LYS A 9 6.45 22.19 7.45
N SER A 10 5.88 21.49 8.42
CA SER A 10 6.43 20.21 8.86
C SER A 10 6.42 19.27 7.66
N SER A 11 7.59 18.97 7.10
CA SER A 11 7.72 17.94 6.09
C SER A 11 7.80 16.59 6.79
N ILE A 12 7.09 15.59 6.27
CA ILE A 12 7.10 14.22 6.77
C ILE A 12 7.70 13.35 5.67
N LEU A 13 8.80 12.69 6.00
CA LEU A 13 9.42 11.70 5.12
C LEU A 13 8.62 10.41 5.20
N LEU A 14 8.06 9.97 4.08
CA LEU A 14 7.51 8.64 3.96
C LEU A 14 8.55 7.66 3.42
N GLU A 15 8.47 6.46 3.98
CA GLU A 15 9.32 5.34 3.62
C GLU A 15 8.58 4.45 2.62
N TRP A 16 8.92 3.16 2.60
CA TRP A 16 8.26 2.18 1.74
C TRP A 16 6.76 2.08 2.02
N GLY A 17 5.97 1.69 1.02
CA GLY A 17 4.50 1.62 1.10
C GLY A 17 3.76 2.95 0.98
N CYS A 18 4.47 4.07 0.75
CA CYS A 18 3.88 5.40 0.69
C CYS A 18 2.79 5.56 -0.38
N PHE A 19 2.94 4.92 -1.55
CA PHE A 19 2.04 5.11 -2.68
C PHE A 19 0.62 4.62 -2.37
N ALA A 20 0.49 3.43 -1.79
CA ALA A 20 -0.82 2.90 -1.41
C ALA A 20 -1.44 3.65 -0.23
N LEU A 21 -0.62 4.09 0.73
CA LEU A 21 -1.13 4.90 1.83
C LEU A 21 -1.71 6.23 1.33
N ILE A 22 -0.98 6.96 0.48
CA ILE A 22 -1.46 8.24 -0.05
C ILE A 22 -2.64 8.03 -1.00
N GLU A 23 -2.63 6.99 -1.84
CA GLU A 23 -3.79 6.63 -2.67
C GLU A 23 -5.03 6.49 -1.79
N PHE A 24 -4.96 5.74 -0.69
CA PHE A 24 -6.07 5.62 0.25
C PHE A 24 -6.45 6.97 0.86
N LEU A 25 -5.51 7.66 1.52
CA LEU A 25 -5.81 8.87 2.28
C LEU A 25 -6.41 9.98 1.43
N VAL A 26 -5.92 10.15 0.19
CA VAL A 26 -6.41 11.19 -0.73
C VAL A 26 -7.74 10.78 -1.37
N SER A 27 -7.86 9.56 -1.89
CA SER A 27 -9.10 9.12 -2.55
C SER A 27 -10.26 8.95 -1.57
N GLU A 28 -9.98 8.59 -0.32
CA GLU A 28 -10.97 8.38 0.74
C GLU A 28 -11.10 9.58 1.70
N ASN A 29 -10.49 10.73 1.38
CA ASN A 29 -10.43 11.90 2.28
C ASN A 29 -11.82 12.36 2.78
N GLU A 30 -12.87 12.30 1.95
CA GLU A 30 -14.22 12.70 2.38
C GLU A 30 -14.86 11.71 3.38
N LYS A 31 -14.37 10.47 3.37
CA LYS A 31 -14.81 9.38 4.27
C LYS A 31 -13.97 9.34 5.54
N ILE A 32 -12.88 10.10 5.64
CA ILE A 32 -12.05 10.21 6.86
C ILE A 32 -12.42 11.52 7.59
N PRO A 33 -12.81 11.51 8.88
CA PRO A 33 -12.94 10.36 9.78
C PRO A 33 -14.35 9.73 9.82
N LYS A 34 -15.25 10.10 8.90
CA LYS A 34 -16.69 9.75 8.98
C LYS A 34 -16.99 8.25 8.94
N ASN A 35 -16.33 7.53 8.04
CA ASN A 35 -16.51 6.09 7.83
C ASN A 35 -15.27 5.29 8.23
N PHE A 36 -14.11 5.95 8.28
CA PHE A 36 -12.85 5.38 8.72
C PHE A 36 -12.33 6.23 9.86
N LYS A 37 -12.47 5.75 11.10
CA LYS A 37 -12.09 6.53 12.28
C LYS A 37 -10.81 6.00 12.90
N ASN A 38 -10.78 4.72 13.26
CA ASN A 38 -9.65 4.12 13.96
C ASN A 38 -8.78 3.27 13.02
N ALA A 39 -7.47 3.38 13.19
CA ALA A 39 -6.47 2.73 12.38
C ALA A 39 -5.43 1.99 13.24
N LEU A 40 -4.87 0.91 12.68
CA LEU A 40 -3.70 0.23 13.22
C LEU A 40 -2.56 0.33 12.21
N ASP A 41 -1.39 0.79 12.67
CA ASP A 41 -0.15 0.80 11.91
C ASP A 41 0.75 -0.34 12.40
N ILE A 42 0.85 -1.42 11.61
CA ILE A 42 1.62 -2.62 11.96
C ILE A 42 3.07 -2.44 11.52
N GLY A 43 4.02 -2.58 12.44
CA GLY A 43 5.45 -2.37 12.18
C GLY A 43 5.76 -0.90 11.91
N SER A 44 5.17 -0.02 12.71
CA SER A 44 5.16 1.43 12.47
C SER A 44 6.52 2.11 12.57
N PHE A 45 7.52 1.44 13.14
CA PHE A 45 8.86 1.98 13.39
C PHE A 45 8.82 3.39 14.02
N GLN A 46 9.44 4.39 13.38
CA GLN A 46 9.47 5.79 13.85
C GLN A 46 8.11 6.52 13.77
N GLY A 47 7.08 5.92 13.19
CA GLY A 47 5.73 6.48 13.16
C GLY A 47 5.49 7.56 12.12
N ASN A 48 6.31 7.64 11.06
CA ASN A 48 6.11 8.62 9.99
C ASN A 48 4.78 8.40 9.26
N HIS A 49 4.45 7.16 8.91
CA HIS A 49 3.15 6.80 8.32
C HIS A 49 1.99 7.10 9.27
N THR A 50 2.11 6.70 10.54
CA THR A 50 1.19 7.05 11.63
C THR A 50 0.91 8.55 11.69
N LYS A 51 1.94 9.40 11.64
CA LYS A 51 1.80 10.85 11.72
C LYS A 51 0.95 11.41 10.57
N ILE A 52 1.12 10.89 9.36
CA ILE A 52 0.32 11.30 8.21
C ILE A 52 -1.13 10.84 8.35
N MET A 53 -1.36 9.59 8.75
CA MET A 53 -2.70 9.09 9.02
C MET A 53 -3.43 9.95 10.07
N LYS A 54 -2.73 10.32 11.16
CA LYS A 54 -3.24 11.25 12.19
C LYS A 54 -3.55 12.64 11.60
N ASN A 55 -2.71 13.18 10.71
CA ASN A 55 -2.97 14.46 10.04
C ASN A 55 -4.18 14.43 9.08
N PHE A 56 -4.57 13.26 8.57
CA PHE A 56 -5.81 13.08 7.81
C PHE A 56 -7.05 12.95 8.70
N GLY A 57 -6.88 12.82 10.02
CA GLY A 57 -7.95 12.75 11.02
C GLY A 57 -8.20 11.36 11.58
N LEU A 58 -7.37 10.37 11.27
CA LEU A 58 -7.47 9.02 11.84
C LEU A 58 -6.95 8.99 13.29
N GLU A 59 -7.61 8.19 14.12
CA GLU A 59 -7.09 7.77 15.43
C GLU A 59 -6.23 6.51 15.22
N VAL A 60 -4.92 6.64 15.31
CA VAL A 60 -3.98 5.56 14.93
C VAL A 60 -3.28 5.01 16.15
N ASP A 61 -3.37 3.69 16.37
CA ASP A 61 -2.46 2.97 17.26
C ASP A 61 -1.29 2.40 16.46
N GLN A 62 -0.10 2.46 17.03
CA GLN A 62 1.06 1.70 16.55
C GLN A 62 1.16 0.36 17.23
N ILE A 63 1.54 -0.67 16.48
CA ILE A 63 2.04 -1.92 17.05
C ILE A 63 3.41 -2.28 16.49
N ASP A 64 4.41 -2.30 17.36
CA ASP A 64 5.78 -2.66 17.02
C ASP A 64 6.54 -3.14 18.26
N LYS A 65 6.98 -4.41 18.24
CA LYS A 65 7.70 -5.02 19.37
C LYS A 65 9.12 -4.48 19.57
N TYR A 66 9.70 -3.85 18.56
CA TYR A 66 11.07 -3.34 18.62
C TYR A 66 11.14 -1.86 18.97
N VAL A 67 9.99 -1.16 18.97
CA VAL A 67 9.91 0.27 19.30
C VAL A 67 9.23 0.46 20.66
N PRO A 68 9.99 0.74 21.74
CA PRO A 68 9.43 0.89 23.08
C PRO A 68 8.40 2.02 23.21
N SER A 69 8.43 3.00 22.31
CA SER A 69 7.51 4.14 22.30
C SER A 69 6.22 3.90 21.50
N ALA A 70 6.04 2.73 20.86
CA ALA A 70 4.81 2.39 20.17
C ALA A 70 3.65 2.28 21.17
N GLU A 71 2.43 2.72 20.78
CA GLU A 71 1.25 2.59 21.66
C GLU A 71 1.00 1.13 22.10
N ILE A 72 1.38 0.16 21.26
CA ILE A 72 1.41 -1.27 21.58
C ILE A 72 2.82 -1.81 21.29
N ASN A 73 3.67 -1.90 22.31
CA ASN A 73 4.99 -2.54 22.19
C ASN A 73 4.89 -4.07 22.41
N ASP A 74 4.37 -4.79 21.42
CA ASP A 74 4.21 -6.26 21.45
C ASP A 74 4.31 -6.83 20.02
N ASP A 75 4.50 -8.15 19.91
CA ASP A 75 4.46 -8.85 18.63
C ASP A 75 3.01 -8.97 18.14
N PHE A 76 2.77 -8.52 16.90
CA PHE A 76 1.45 -8.53 16.30
C PHE A 76 0.80 -9.91 16.31
N ASN A 77 1.55 -11.00 16.10
CA ASN A 77 1.00 -12.35 16.03
C ASN A 77 0.58 -12.89 17.40
N SER A 78 1.23 -12.49 18.50
CA SER A 78 0.85 -12.89 19.87
C SER A 78 -0.13 -11.93 20.56
N TYR A 79 -0.14 -10.64 20.18
CA TYR A 79 -0.94 -9.64 20.87
C TYR A 79 -2.46 -9.89 20.75
N ASN A 80 -3.19 -9.84 21.86
CA ASN A 80 -4.64 -10.06 21.87
C ASN A 80 -5.40 -8.74 21.78
N PHE A 81 -5.89 -8.41 20.60
CA PHE A 81 -6.68 -7.20 20.36
C PHE A 81 -8.08 -7.30 20.97
N SER A 82 -8.46 -6.32 21.79
CA SER A 82 -9.81 -6.18 22.35
C SER A 82 -10.75 -5.35 21.46
N LYS A 83 -10.21 -4.60 20.50
CA LYS A 83 -10.96 -3.76 19.56
C LYS A 83 -10.68 -4.13 18.12
N LYS A 84 -11.56 -3.67 17.23
CA LYS A 84 -11.41 -3.78 15.77
C LYS A 84 -11.10 -2.44 15.15
N TYR A 85 -10.50 -2.44 13.96
CA TYR A 85 -10.05 -1.26 13.25
C TYR A 85 -10.77 -1.08 11.92
N ASP A 86 -11.09 0.17 11.58
CA ASP A 86 -11.62 0.55 10.28
C ASP A 86 -10.54 0.56 9.20
N VAL A 87 -9.28 0.82 9.59
CA VAL A 87 -8.12 0.81 8.70
C VAL A 87 -7.01 -0.02 9.34
N VAL A 88 -6.42 -0.95 8.59
CA VAL A 88 -5.15 -1.56 8.98
C VAL A 88 -4.13 -1.22 7.90
N PHE A 89 -3.03 -0.60 8.29
CA PHE A 89 -1.88 -0.33 7.44
C PHE A 89 -0.73 -1.26 7.82
N CYS A 90 -0.12 -1.88 6.81
CA CYS A 90 0.96 -2.84 6.98
C CYS A 90 1.96 -2.67 5.83
N SER A 91 3.05 -1.95 6.09
CA SER A 91 4.06 -1.64 5.07
C SER A 91 5.33 -2.44 5.30
N HIS A 92 5.69 -3.31 4.35
CA HIS A 92 6.98 -4.06 4.39
C HIS A 92 7.16 -4.86 5.70
N VAL A 93 6.09 -5.51 6.15
CA VAL A 93 6.08 -6.42 7.31
C VAL A 93 5.76 -7.85 6.91
N ILE A 94 4.97 -8.06 5.85
CA ILE A 94 4.44 -9.37 5.44
C ILE A 94 5.54 -10.33 5.01
N GLU A 95 6.58 -9.84 4.33
CA GLU A 95 7.76 -10.58 3.89
C GLU A 95 8.56 -11.16 5.06
N HIS A 96 8.47 -10.54 6.23
CA HIS A 96 9.16 -10.99 7.45
C HIS A 96 8.36 -12.04 8.23
N GLN A 97 7.13 -12.35 7.80
CA GLN A 97 6.26 -13.28 8.53
C GLN A 97 6.57 -14.72 8.16
N ARG A 98 6.88 -15.52 9.19
CA ARG A 98 7.09 -16.98 9.03
C ARG A 98 5.81 -17.71 8.63
N ASN A 99 4.66 -17.26 9.13
CA ASN A 99 3.35 -17.81 8.79
C ASN A 99 2.43 -16.70 8.27
N VAL A 100 2.50 -16.45 6.97
CA VAL A 100 1.73 -15.40 6.29
C VAL A 100 0.23 -15.65 6.36
N GLY A 101 -0.20 -16.92 6.29
CA GLY A 101 -1.62 -17.27 6.40
C GLY A 101 -2.20 -16.84 7.74
N PHE A 102 -1.54 -17.20 8.85
CA PHE A 102 -1.93 -16.79 10.19
C PHE A 102 -1.92 -15.27 10.36
N PHE A 103 -0.88 -14.59 9.86
CA PHE A 103 -0.75 -13.14 9.92
C PHE A 103 -1.92 -12.43 9.22
N LEU A 104 -2.23 -12.83 7.98
CA LEU A 104 -3.34 -12.25 7.21
C LEU A 104 -4.70 -12.60 7.80
N ASP A 105 -4.87 -13.81 8.33
CA ASP A 105 -6.10 -14.21 9.02
C ASP A 105 -6.37 -13.35 10.25
N LYS A 106 -5.30 -13.03 11.00
CA LYS A 106 -5.39 -12.13 12.16
C LYS A 106 -5.73 -10.71 11.74
N ILE A 107 -5.10 -10.17 10.69
CA ILE A 107 -5.48 -8.87 10.10
C ILE A 107 -6.96 -8.86 9.72
N PHE A 108 -7.43 -9.90 9.02
CA PHE A 108 -8.84 -10.03 8.67
C PHE A 108 -9.73 -10.02 9.91
N ASP A 109 -9.35 -10.70 10.99
CA ASP A 109 -10.18 -10.81 12.18
C ASP A 109 -10.29 -9.52 12.99
N ILE A 110 -9.23 -8.70 13.02
CA ILE A 110 -9.22 -7.39 13.70
C ILE A 110 -9.82 -6.27 12.86
N LEU A 111 -10.02 -6.45 11.55
CA LEU A 111 -10.73 -5.46 10.75
C LEU A 111 -12.23 -5.45 11.08
N THR A 112 -12.84 -4.26 11.09
CA THR A 112 -14.31 -4.14 11.08
C THR A 112 -14.88 -4.74 9.78
N ASN A 113 -16.20 -4.98 9.72
CA ASN A 113 -16.81 -5.58 8.53
C ASN A 113 -16.67 -4.69 7.29
N ASN A 114 -16.67 -3.37 7.48
CA ASN A 114 -16.48 -2.37 6.43
C ASN A 114 -15.05 -1.85 6.34
N GLY A 115 -14.15 -2.41 7.16
CA GLY A 115 -12.77 -1.96 7.27
C GLY A 115 -11.97 -2.27 6.01
N VAL A 116 -10.85 -1.56 5.89
CA VAL A 116 -9.94 -1.64 4.75
C VAL A 116 -8.54 -2.02 5.21
N LEU A 117 -7.94 -2.96 4.50
CA LEU A 117 -6.52 -3.28 4.60
C LEU A 117 -5.77 -2.51 3.52
N ILE A 118 -4.71 -1.81 3.94
CA ILE A 118 -3.70 -1.23 3.06
C ILE A 118 -2.41 -1.99 3.37
N ILE A 119 -1.94 -2.79 2.42
CA ILE A 119 -0.78 -3.66 2.64
C ILE A 119 0.16 -3.60 1.46
N THR A 120 1.46 -3.49 1.75
CA THR A 120 2.51 -3.38 0.73
C THR A 120 3.65 -4.34 1.06
N GLY A 121 4.39 -4.75 0.02
CA GLY A 121 5.57 -5.58 0.18
C GLY A 121 6.54 -5.46 -1.00
N PRO A 122 7.82 -5.76 -0.77
CA PRO A 122 8.91 -5.45 -1.69
C PRO A 122 8.89 -6.35 -2.94
N LYS A 123 8.97 -5.73 -4.11
CA LYS A 123 8.89 -6.45 -5.39
C LYS A 123 10.27 -6.82 -5.92
N HIS A 124 10.74 -8.01 -5.56
CA HIS A 124 12.03 -8.54 -6.02
C HIS A 124 11.87 -9.88 -6.76
N PRO A 125 12.81 -10.26 -7.66
CA PRO A 125 12.79 -11.57 -8.30
C PRO A 125 12.80 -12.71 -7.28
N ALA A 126 12.10 -13.81 -7.59
CA ALA A 126 11.88 -14.91 -6.64
C ALA A 126 13.19 -15.63 -6.26
N GLU A 127 14.18 -15.58 -7.14
CA GLU A 127 15.51 -16.16 -6.96
C GLU A 127 16.46 -15.27 -6.15
N ARG A 128 16.10 -14.01 -5.89
CA ARG A 128 16.93 -13.09 -5.12
C ARG A 128 16.80 -13.38 -3.63
N PHE A 129 17.90 -13.79 -3.01
CA PHE A 129 17.99 -13.86 -1.56
C PHE A 129 18.04 -12.45 -0.94
N VAL A 130 17.19 -12.21 0.06
CA VAL A 130 17.23 -11.03 0.92
C VAL A 130 17.08 -11.52 2.36
N GLU A 131 18.03 -11.18 3.21
CA GLU A 131 18.03 -11.60 4.62
C GLU A 131 16.76 -11.11 5.31
N GLY A 132 16.13 -11.99 6.10
CA GLY A 132 14.89 -11.69 6.83
C GLY A 132 13.61 -11.69 5.98
N HIS A 133 13.69 -11.74 4.65
CA HIS A 133 12.52 -11.86 3.76
C HIS A 133 12.17 -13.34 3.61
N LEU A 134 11.37 -13.86 4.53
CA LEU A 134 10.94 -15.26 4.57
C LEU A 134 9.82 -15.55 3.55
N HIS A 135 9.13 -14.52 3.07
CA HIS A 135 8.05 -14.63 2.10
C HIS A 135 8.24 -13.69 0.91
N SER A 136 7.97 -14.21 -0.30
CA SER A 136 8.02 -13.42 -1.53
C SER A 136 6.68 -12.75 -1.81
N THR A 137 6.70 -11.43 -1.98
CA THR A 137 5.54 -10.60 -2.29
C THR A 137 5.45 -10.27 -3.78
N ILE A 138 6.01 -11.13 -4.66
CA ILE A 138 5.71 -11.06 -6.09
C ILE A 138 4.20 -11.16 -6.31
N LEU A 139 3.71 -10.43 -7.32
CA LEU A 139 2.28 -10.18 -7.46
C LEU A 139 1.41 -11.45 -7.45
N PRO A 140 1.75 -12.55 -8.16
CA PRO A 140 0.93 -13.75 -8.12
C PRO A 140 0.78 -14.36 -6.72
N LEU A 141 1.86 -14.43 -5.95
CA LEU A 141 1.86 -15.02 -4.61
C LEU A 141 1.16 -14.11 -3.61
N PHE A 142 1.41 -12.81 -3.69
CA PHE A 142 0.79 -11.86 -2.78
C PHE A 142 -0.73 -11.76 -3.00
N LEU A 143 -1.17 -11.64 -4.26
CA LEU A 143 -2.59 -11.68 -4.63
C LEU A 143 -3.25 -12.97 -4.17
N GLN A 144 -2.59 -14.12 -4.37
CA GLN A 144 -3.09 -15.41 -3.93
C GLN A 144 -3.32 -15.44 -2.41
N ASN A 145 -2.34 -15.03 -1.61
CA ASN A 145 -2.46 -15.02 -0.16
C ASN A 145 -3.60 -14.13 0.34
N LEU A 146 -3.80 -12.96 -0.28
CA LEU A 146 -4.91 -12.07 0.08
C LEU A 146 -6.28 -12.68 -0.26
N VAL A 147 -6.41 -13.31 -1.43
CA VAL A 147 -7.66 -13.99 -1.83
C VAL A 147 -8.01 -15.14 -0.88
N PHE A 148 -7.01 -15.93 -0.46
CA PHE A 148 -7.19 -17.02 0.51
C PHE A 148 -7.48 -16.52 1.93
N ALA A 149 -6.93 -15.38 2.33
CA ALA A 149 -7.26 -14.72 3.60
C ALA A 149 -8.65 -14.04 3.59
N GLY A 150 -9.37 -14.08 2.46
CA GLY A 150 -10.75 -13.61 2.35
C GLY A 150 -10.91 -12.16 1.91
N PHE A 151 -9.88 -11.54 1.31
CA PHE A 151 -9.98 -10.18 0.79
C PHE A 151 -10.51 -10.14 -0.65
N ASP A 152 -11.24 -9.07 -0.98
CA ASP A 152 -11.73 -8.78 -2.34
C ASP A 152 -10.69 -7.94 -3.10
N CYS A 153 -9.80 -8.63 -3.80
CA CYS A 153 -8.80 -8.05 -4.69
C CYS A 153 -9.36 -7.72 -6.09
N LYS A 154 -10.64 -8.00 -6.37
CA LYS A 154 -11.28 -7.68 -7.65
C LYS A 154 -11.83 -6.25 -7.65
N LYS A 155 -12.43 -5.84 -6.54
CA LYS A 155 -12.93 -4.47 -6.33
C LYS A 155 -11.94 -3.58 -5.57
N GLY A 156 -10.94 -4.17 -4.93
CA GLY A 156 -9.86 -3.43 -4.29
C GLY A 156 -8.96 -2.71 -5.29
N LYS A 157 -8.09 -1.85 -4.77
CA LYS A 157 -7.08 -1.14 -5.55
C LYS A 157 -5.77 -1.93 -5.54
N ILE A 158 -5.10 -2.00 -6.68
CA ILE A 158 -3.80 -2.65 -6.82
C ILE A 158 -2.82 -1.66 -7.41
N LEU A 159 -1.66 -1.54 -6.80
CA LEU A 159 -0.51 -0.83 -7.35
C LEU A 159 0.60 -1.86 -7.53
N CYS A 160 0.88 -2.20 -8.78
CA CYS A 160 1.99 -3.04 -9.17
C CYS A 160 3.08 -2.10 -9.67
N LEU A 161 4.09 -1.81 -8.84
CA LEU A 161 5.13 -0.83 -9.15
C LEU A 161 6.44 -1.57 -9.45
N GLY A 162 6.83 -1.56 -10.72
CA GLY A 162 7.89 -2.39 -11.28
C GLY A 162 9.20 -2.32 -10.50
N GLY A 163 9.62 -3.45 -9.93
CA GLY A 163 10.86 -3.57 -9.14
C GLY A 163 10.86 -2.87 -7.77
N ILE A 164 9.76 -2.23 -7.37
CA ILE A 164 9.66 -1.49 -6.10
C ILE A 164 8.81 -2.27 -5.11
N GLU A 165 7.50 -2.34 -5.35
CA GLU A 165 6.55 -2.99 -4.45
C GLU A 165 5.28 -3.41 -5.19
N ASN A 166 4.59 -4.39 -4.61
CA ASN A 166 3.19 -4.65 -4.90
C ASN A 166 2.38 -4.20 -3.69
N SER A 167 1.28 -3.51 -3.95
CA SER A 167 0.48 -2.90 -2.90
C SER A 167 -1.00 -3.08 -3.17
N PHE A 168 -1.78 -3.27 -2.10
CA PHE A 168 -3.20 -3.58 -2.15
C PHE A 168 -3.96 -2.70 -1.17
N ILE A 169 -5.09 -2.16 -1.61
CA ILE A 169 -6.09 -1.51 -0.77
C ILE A 169 -7.40 -2.29 -0.93
N VAL A 170 -7.69 -3.16 0.03
CA VAL A 170 -8.71 -4.21 -0.12
C VAL A 170 -9.64 -4.27 1.08
N LYS A 171 -10.87 -4.73 0.83
CA LYS A 171 -11.87 -4.99 1.87
C LYS A 171 -12.12 -6.48 2.00
N LYS A 172 -12.84 -6.87 3.05
CA LYS A 172 -13.34 -8.24 3.20
C LYS A 172 -14.25 -8.60 2.03
N ALA A 173 -14.09 -9.79 1.49
CA ALA A 173 -14.96 -10.29 0.44
C ALA A 173 -16.28 -10.80 1.02
N ASN A 174 -17.40 -10.35 0.45
CA ASN A 174 -18.74 -10.76 0.89
C ASN A 174 -19.02 -12.25 0.66
N ASN A 175 -18.28 -12.90 -0.24
CA ASN A 175 -18.43 -14.31 -0.58
C ASN A 175 -17.41 -15.22 0.15
N PHE A 176 -16.73 -14.74 1.20
CA PHE A 176 -15.78 -15.49 2.02
C PHE A 176 -16.43 -16.08 3.27
N ASP A 177 -16.19 -17.37 3.50
CA ASP A 177 -16.51 -18.05 4.76
C ASP A 177 -15.21 -18.44 5.47
N LYS A 178 -15.13 -18.22 6.79
CA LYS A 178 -13.94 -18.56 7.59
C LYS A 178 -13.57 -20.05 7.54
N LYS A 179 -14.52 -20.94 7.23
CA LYS A 179 -14.25 -22.37 7.01
C LYS A 179 -13.31 -22.61 5.84
N GLU A 180 -13.24 -21.68 4.87
CA GLU A 180 -12.30 -21.74 3.74
C GLU A 180 -10.83 -21.80 4.21
N ARG A 181 -10.52 -21.29 5.41
CA ARG A 181 -9.16 -21.37 6.01
C ARG A 181 -8.69 -22.81 6.27
N GLN A 182 -9.61 -23.78 6.32
CA GLN A 182 -9.31 -25.20 6.53
C GLN A 182 -9.29 -26.00 5.23
N GLU A 183 -9.58 -25.37 4.09
CA GLU A 183 -9.63 -26.06 2.80
C GLU A 183 -8.22 -26.40 2.29
N LEU A 184 -8.07 -27.61 1.73
CA LEU A 184 -6.84 -28.04 1.06
C LEU A 184 -6.82 -27.44 -0.36
N CYS A 185 -6.26 -26.24 -0.47
CA CYS A 185 -6.38 -25.41 -1.67
C CYS A 185 -5.33 -25.71 -2.75
N TYR A 186 -5.39 -26.90 -3.35
CA TYR A 186 -4.51 -27.25 -4.48
C TYR A 186 -4.83 -26.47 -5.77
N SER A 187 -6.04 -25.91 -5.89
CA SER A 187 -6.49 -25.16 -7.06
C SER A 187 -7.44 -24.03 -6.67
N TRP A 188 -7.53 -23.02 -7.54
CA TRP A 188 -8.46 -21.91 -7.34
C TRP A 188 -9.89 -22.35 -7.68
N THR A 189 -10.82 -22.08 -6.76
CA THR A 189 -12.26 -22.28 -6.97
C THR A 189 -12.87 -21.09 -7.70
N LYS A 190 -14.13 -21.21 -8.11
CA LYS A 190 -14.89 -20.08 -8.65
C LYS A 190 -14.96 -18.90 -7.67
N LYS A 191 -15.10 -19.16 -6.37
CA LYS A 191 -15.09 -18.11 -5.34
C LYS A 191 -13.77 -17.34 -5.30
N HIS A 192 -12.63 -18.04 -5.38
CA HIS A 192 -11.31 -17.41 -5.44
C HIS A 192 -11.18 -16.51 -6.67
N LEU A 193 -11.60 -17.00 -7.83
CA LEU A 193 -11.60 -16.23 -9.08
C LEU A 193 -12.50 -14.99 -9.02
N ASP A 194 -13.62 -15.07 -8.30
CA ASP A 194 -14.54 -13.93 -8.15
C ASP A 194 -14.01 -12.84 -7.22
N ARG A 195 -12.97 -13.13 -6.41
CA ARG A 195 -12.26 -12.17 -5.55
C ARG A 195 -10.99 -11.60 -6.17
N SER A 196 -10.60 -12.04 -7.36
CA SER A 196 -9.35 -11.61 -7.99
C SER A 196 -9.59 -10.82 -9.26
N ILE A 197 -8.83 -9.73 -9.45
CA ILE A 197 -8.83 -8.99 -10.72
C ILE A 197 -8.01 -9.71 -11.79
N ILE A 198 -6.95 -10.42 -11.41
CA ILE A 198 -6.16 -11.24 -12.32
C ILE A 198 -6.61 -12.69 -12.21
N ASN A 199 -6.95 -13.28 -13.35
CA ASN A 199 -7.24 -14.70 -13.43
C ASN A 199 -5.93 -15.51 -13.37
N LEU A 200 -5.43 -15.74 -12.16
CA LEU A 200 -4.24 -16.55 -11.92
C LEU A 200 -4.56 -18.03 -12.23
N LYS A 201 -3.82 -18.58 -13.20
CA LYS A 201 -3.86 -19.99 -13.58
C LYS A 201 -2.47 -20.58 -13.45
N HIS A 202 -2.38 -21.91 -13.45
CA HIS A 202 -1.08 -22.57 -13.54
C HIS A 202 -0.31 -22.03 -14.77
N LYS A 203 0.98 -21.73 -14.58
CA LYS A 203 1.88 -21.05 -15.55
C LYS A 203 1.60 -19.57 -15.80
N THR A 204 0.72 -18.91 -15.05
CA THR A 204 0.65 -17.44 -15.08
C THR A 204 1.98 -16.87 -14.62
N TYR A 205 2.61 -16.09 -15.49
CA TYR A 205 3.86 -15.41 -15.24
C TYR A 205 3.65 -13.91 -15.31
N ILE A 206 4.02 -13.20 -14.24
CA ILE A 206 3.98 -11.74 -14.19
C ILE A 206 5.39 -11.24 -13.88
N PRO A 207 6.08 -10.60 -14.83
CA PRO A 207 7.42 -10.07 -14.63
C PRO A 207 7.55 -9.11 -13.44
N ASN A 208 8.73 -9.10 -12.82
CA ASN A 208 9.02 -8.22 -11.70
C ASN A 208 8.93 -6.72 -12.09
N GLN A 209 9.18 -6.44 -13.35
CA GLN A 209 9.23 -5.11 -13.97
C GLN A 209 7.85 -4.62 -14.43
N THR A 210 6.82 -5.48 -14.38
CA THR A 210 5.46 -5.08 -14.75
C THR A 210 4.99 -3.90 -13.89
N ILE A 211 4.38 -2.92 -14.54
CA ILE A 211 3.75 -1.76 -13.90
C ILE A 211 2.29 -1.69 -14.31
N PHE A 212 1.38 -1.61 -13.35
CA PHE A 212 -0.02 -1.27 -13.60
C PHE A 212 -0.69 -0.79 -12.31
N LEU A 213 -1.78 -0.05 -12.48
CA LEU A 213 -2.65 0.40 -11.39
C LEU A 213 -4.08 -0.01 -11.73
N GLU A 214 -4.74 -0.73 -10.82
CA GLU A 214 -6.15 -1.11 -10.95
C GLU A 214 -6.98 -0.41 -9.89
N ASN A 215 -8.15 0.09 -10.29
CA ASN A 215 -9.12 0.79 -9.43
C ASN A 215 -8.57 1.98 -8.62
N CYS A 216 -7.36 2.47 -8.90
CA CYS A 216 -6.78 3.65 -8.27
C CYS A 216 -7.43 4.92 -8.81
N GLU A 217 -7.65 5.91 -7.96
CA GLU A 217 -8.34 7.16 -8.27
C GLU A 217 -7.39 8.35 -8.25
N PHE A 218 -6.51 8.40 -7.25
CA PHE A 218 -5.55 9.47 -7.05
C PHE A 218 -4.29 9.25 -7.90
N LEU A 219 -3.70 8.06 -7.85
CA LEU A 219 -2.55 7.72 -8.69
C LEU A 219 -3.02 7.15 -10.03
N LYS A 220 -2.45 7.67 -11.13
CA LYS A 220 -2.71 7.20 -12.49
C LYS A 220 -1.41 6.89 -13.21
N LEU A 221 -1.38 5.79 -13.95
CA LEU A 221 -0.25 5.44 -14.81
C LEU A 221 -0.30 6.29 -16.09
N GLU A 222 0.80 6.94 -16.41
CA GLU A 222 0.99 7.72 -17.63
C GLU A 222 2.16 7.15 -18.43
N ILE A 223 2.03 7.17 -19.75
CA ILE A 223 3.14 6.87 -20.65
C ILE A 223 3.89 8.18 -20.90
N VAL A 224 5.14 8.23 -20.45
CA VAL A 224 6.07 9.32 -20.72
C VAL A 224 7.04 8.82 -21.78
N LYS A 225 7.03 9.38 -22.98
CA LYS A 225 8.07 9.03 -23.98
C LYS A 225 9.39 9.67 -23.54
N SER A 226 10.34 8.88 -23.07
CA SER A 226 11.71 9.37 -22.94
C SER A 226 12.32 9.48 -24.34
N THR A 227 13.02 10.58 -24.63
CA THR A 227 13.64 10.81 -25.94
C THR A 227 15.01 10.15 -26.06
N GLU A 228 15.57 9.60 -24.97
CA GLU A 228 17.00 9.27 -24.91
C GLU A 228 17.33 7.91 -24.25
N ASP A 229 16.38 7.12 -23.74
CA ASP A 229 16.71 5.87 -23.03
C ASP A 229 15.82 4.68 -23.44
N ASN A 230 16.46 3.59 -23.88
CA ASN A 230 15.80 2.35 -24.33
C ASN A 230 15.27 1.46 -23.18
N ASN A 231 15.33 1.91 -21.92
CA ASN A 231 14.79 1.18 -20.79
C ASN A 231 13.28 1.43 -20.64
N ALA A 232 12.46 0.41 -20.93
CA ALA A 232 11.00 0.50 -20.96
C ALA A 232 10.34 0.97 -19.64
N ILE A 233 11.00 0.80 -18.48
CA ILE A 233 10.50 1.25 -17.18
C ILE A 233 10.53 2.79 -17.06
N ASN A 234 11.52 3.44 -17.68
CA ASN A 234 11.66 4.90 -17.67
C ASN A 234 10.61 5.60 -18.55
N ASN A 235 9.81 4.83 -19.28
CA ASN A 235 8.73 5.35 -20.11
C ASN A 235 7.40 5.52 -19.36
N PHE A 236 7.39 5.30 -18.04
CA PHE A 236 6.18 5.43 -17.23
C PHE A 236 6.35 6.51 -16.16
N GLY A 237 5.25 7.20 -15.89
CA GLY A 237 5.12 8.12 -14.76
C GLY A 237 3.82 7.87 -14.00
N LEU A 238 3.77 8.33 -12.76
CA LEU A 238 2.53 8.39 -11.97
C LEU A 238 2.05 9.84 -11.92
N SER A 239 0.88 10.11 -12.48
CA SER A 239 0.21 11.41 -12.32
C SER A 239 -0.66 11.44 -11.08
N LEU A 240 -0.69 12.61 -10.45
CA LEU A 240 -1.48 12.89 -9.25
C LEU A 240 -2.81 13.53 -9.63
N ASN A 241 -3.90 12.80 -9.39
CA ASN A 241 -5.25 13.17 -9.76
C ASN A 241 -6.11 13.42 -8.51
N PHE A 242 -5.97 14.61 -7.92
CA PHE A 242 -6.72 14.98 -6.72
C PHE A 242 -8.25 14.99 -6.99
N PRO A 243 -9.08 14.52 -6.03
CA PRO A 243 -10.53 14.63 -6.12
C PRO A 243 -11.00 16.08 -6.37
N LYS A 244 -12.14 16.24 -7.05
CA LYS A 244 -12.71 17.57 -7.31
C LYS A 244 -13.04 18.26 -5.99
N GLY A 245 -12.53 19.49 -5.80
CA GLY A 245 -12.75 20.25 -4.57
C GLY A 245 -11.88 19.80 -3.39
N TYR A 246 -10.88 18.95 -3.63
CA TYR A 246 -9.93 18.52 -2.61
C TYR A 246 -9.24 19.71 -1.93
N LYS A 247 -9.29 19.72 -0.60
CA LYS A 247 -8.63 20.73 0.23
C LYS A 247 -7.30 20.19 0.72
N TYR A 248 -6.22 20.74 0.19
CA TYR A 248 -4.87 20.43 0.63
C TYR A 248 -4.71 20.62 2.14
N LYS A 249 -4.05 19.66 2.78
CA LYS A 249 -3.61 19.73 4.16
C LYS A 249 -2.41 20.68 4.27
N ASP A 250 -2.16 21.18 5.49
CA ASP A 250 -1.08 22.14 5.73
C ASP A 250 0.23 21.47 6.15
N PHE A 251 0.64 20.45 5.42
CA PHE A 251 1.95 19.80 5.57
C PHE A 251 2.47 19.32 4.22
N LEU A 252 3.75 18.98 4.18
CA LEU A 252 4.41 18.44 3.00
C LEU A 252 4.76 16.97 3.24
N ILE A 253 4.70 16.18 2.19
CA ILE A 253 5.17 14.81 2.17
C ILE A 253 6.40 14.75 1.27
N ASN A 254 7.45 14.14 1.78
CA ASN A 254 8.63 13.77 1.01
C ASN A 254 8.64 12.25 0.84
N PHE A 255 8.85 11.75 -0.36
CA PHE A 255 9.02 10.31 -0.58
C PHE A 255 10.13 10.04 -1.58
N HIS A 256 10.80 8.90 -1.40
CA HIS A 256 11.96 8.48 -2.17
C HIS A 256 11.53 7.65 -3.38
N ILE A 257 12.00 8.00 -4.58
CA ILE A 257 11.52 7.39 -5.84
C ILE A 257 12.63 6.64 -6.58
N ARG A 258 13.91 6.84 -6.19
CA ARG A 258 15.09 6.15 -6.75
C ARG A 258 15.08 6.01 -8.28
N SER A 259 14.66 7.07 -8.97
CA SER A 259 14.63 7.13 -10.45
C SER A 259 13.87 5.99 -11.16
N HIS A 260 12.96 5.28 -10.48
CA HIS A 260 12.22 4.16 -11.07
C HIS A 260 11.09 4.58 -12.01
N PHE A 261 10.45 5.72 -11.74
CA PHE A 261 9.46 6.35 -12.60
C PHE A 261 9.32 7.83 -12.23
N GLN A 262 8.73 8.61 -13.11
CA GLN A 262 8.51 10.04 -12.86
C GLN A 262 7.20 10.27 -12.09
N ILE A 263 7.16 11.28 -11.21
CA ILE A 263 5.91 11.78 -10.66
C ILE A 263 5.49 13.02 -11.41
N LEU A 264 4.23 13.07 -11.80
CA LEU A 264 3.65 14.13 -12.59
C LEU A 264 2.54 14.82 -11.79
N ASP A 265 2.46 16.14 -11.87
CA ASP A 265 1.31 16.87 -11.33
C ASP A 265 0.03 16.61 -12.16
N SER A 266 -1.08 17.21 -11.75
CA SER A 266 -2.36 17.10 -12.46
C SER A 266 -2.34 17.69 -13.89
N LYS A 267 -1.30 18.45 -14.24
CA LYS A 267 -1.06 19.02 -15.58
C LYS A 267 0.00 18.23 -16.36
N LYS A 268 0.39 17.05 -15.86
CA LYS A 268 1.41 16.17 -16.41
C LYS A 268 2.81 16.78 -16.44
N LYS A 269 3.09 17.76 -15.58
CA LYS A 269 4.43 18.32 -15.41
C LYS A 269 5.18 17.49 -14.37
N ILE A 270 6.43 17.15 -14.68
CA ILE A 270 7.33 16.43 -13.76
C ILE A 270 7.52 17.23 -12.48
N LEU A 271 7.29 16.56 -11.34
CA LEU A 271 7.45 17.12 -9.99
C LEU A 271 8.84 16.85 -9.40
N CYS A 272 9.54 15.82 -9.88
CA CYS A 272 10.94 15.58 -9.51
C CYS A 272 11.82 16.73 -10.04
N LYS A 273 12.64 17.33 -9.19
CA LYS A 273 13.74 18.19 -9.65
C LYS A 273 14.79 17.31 -10.34
N GLU A 274 15.45 17.83 -11.38
CA GLU A 274 16.62 17.15 -11.97
C GLU A 274 17.62 16.79 -10.85
N ASN A 275 18.08 15.53 -10.83
CA ASN A 275 19.00 14.97 -9.84
C ASN A 275 18.47 14.85 -8.39
N SER A 276 17.16 15.01 -8.14
CA SER A 276 16.56 14.75 -6.83
C SER A 276 15.97 13.35 -6.75
N GLU A 277 16.39 12.55 -5.77
CA GLU A 277 15.77 11.25 -5.47
C GLU A 277 14.45 11.37 -4.69
N TYR A 278 14.14 12.58 -4.23
CA TYR A 278 12.96 12.91 -3.44
C TYR A 278 11.97 13.74 -4.24
N VAL A 279 10.70 13.45 -4.03
CA VAL A 279 9.59 14.33 -4.45
C VAL A 279 8.95 14.91 -3.20
N GLU A 280 8.88 16.23 -3.17
CA GLU A 280 8.11 16.97 -2.19
C GLU A 280 6.73 17.29 -2.77
N MET A 281 5.69 16.91 -2.05
CA MET A 281 4.31 17.11 -2.47
C MET A 281 3.48 17.68 -1.33
N LYS A 282 2.67 18.68 -1.67
CA LYS A 282 1.55 19.09 -0.82
C LYS A 282 0.37 18.17 -1.07
N VAL A 283 -0.09 17.49 -0.02
CA VAL A 283 -1.36 16.76 0.00
C VAL A 283 -2.40 17.54 0.75
#